data_AF-A0A1R1S3U6-F1
#
_entry.id   AF-A0A1R1S3U6-F1
#
_cell.length_a   1.000
_cell.length_b   1.000
_cell.length_c   1.000
_cell.angle_alpha   90.00
_cell.angle_beta   90.00
_cell.angle_gamma   90.00
#
_symmetry.space_group_name_H-M   'P 1'
#
loop_
_entity.id
_entity.type
_entity.pdbx_description
1 polymer ?
#
loop_
_entity_poly.entity_id
_entity_poly.type
_entity_poly.pdbx_seq_one_letter_code
_entity_poly.pdbx_strand_id
1 'polypeptide(L)'
;MVAPVGAPPLVLAVPGSPDDAIRSLAEEVVSIARSELPGLDARIGYVDAEGESEDFPALEAQLTRAAQERGERARRAAEAAKAEAEAHGGEGEAVAEAAAAAKAAVAADD
;
A
#
# COMPACT_ATOMS: atom_id res chain seq x y z
N MET A 1 -17.19 -0.57 8.81
CA MET A 1 -15.93 -0.59 9.61
C MET A 1 -14.94 0.31 8.88
N VAL A 2 -14.08 1.11 9.52
CA VAL A 2 -13.19 2.05 8.78
C VAL A 2 -11.80 1.42 8.61
N ALA A 3 -11.18 1.59 7.45
CA ALA A 3 -9.81 1.14 7.23
C ALA A 3 -8.85 1.89 8.17
N PRO A 4 -7.87 1.20 8.79
CA PRO A 4 -6.87 1.87 9.60
C PRO A 4 -6.13 2.95 8.81
N VAL A 5 -5.85 4.08 9.45
CA VAL A 5 -5.04 5.15 8.84
C VAL A 5 -3.68 4.57 8.47
N GLY A 6 -3.28 4.72 7.20
CA GLY A 6 -2.02 4.19 6.69
C GLY A 6 -2.02 2.69 6.42
N ALA A 7 -3.19 2.05 6.33
CA ALA A 7 -3.31 0.67 5.88
C ALA A 7 -2.61 0.46 4.51
N PRO A 8 -1.97 -0.71 4.29
CA PRO A 8 -1.41 -1.03 2.98
C PRO A 8 -2.53 -1.13 1.93
N PRO A 9 -2.22 -0.86 0.66
CA PRO A 9 -3.17 -1.05 -0.42
C PRO A 9 -3.57 -2.52 -0.56
N LEU A 10 -4.83 -2.77 -0.90
CA LEU A 10 -5.35 -4.07 -1.30
C LEU A 10 -5.37 -4.15 -2.83
N VAL A 11 -4.70 -5.15 -3.39
CA VAL A 11 -4.70 -5.37 -4.86
C VAL A 11 -5.56 -6.59 -5.17
N LEU A 12 -6.64 -6.38 -5.93
CA LEU A 12 -7.47 -7.45 -6.49
C LEU A 12 -6.78 -7.98 -7.75
N ALA A 13 -6.30 -9.23 -7.67
CA ALA A 13 -5.76 -9.94 -8.82
C ALA A 13 -6.90 -10.50 -9.68
N VAL A 14 -7.01 -10.03 -10.92
CA VAL A 14 -8.07 -10.44 -11.85
C VAL A 14 -7.49 -11.40 -12.90
N PRO A 15 -7.92 -12.68 -12.91
CA PRO A 15 -7.44 -13.66 -13.87
C PRO A 15 -8.11 -13.52 -15.24
N GLY A 16 -7.43 -13.98 -16.30
CA GLY A 16 -7.94 -13.98 -17.67
C GLY A 16 -7.47 -12.77 -18.48
N SER A 17 -7.58 -12.88 -19.81
CA SER A 17 -7.37 -11.76 -20.73
C SER A 17 -8.30 -10.60 -20.38
N PRO A 18 -7.77 -9.38 -20.14
CA PRO A 18 -8.60 -8.25 -19.79
C PRO A 18 -9.58 -7.87 -20.90
N ASP A 19 -10.81 -7.58 -20.53
CA ASP A 19 -11.81 -6.95 -21.38
C ASP A 19 -12.73 -6.02 -20.57
N ASP A 20 -13.62 -5.31 -21.26
CA ASP A 20 -14.53 -4.34 -20.64
C ASP A 20 -15.51 -4.98 -19.64
N ALA A 21 -15.96 -6.21 -19.89
CA ALA A 21 -16.89 -6.90 -19.01
C ALA A 21 -16.21 -7.33 -17.71
N ILE A 22 -14.99 -7.86 -17.81
CA ILE A 22 -14.16 -8.24 -16.67
C ILE A 22 -13.79 -6.99 -15.86
N ARG A 23 -13.44 -5.88 -16.52
CA ARG A 23 -13.17 -4.60 -15.85
C ARG A 23 -14.37 -4.10 -15.06
N SER A 24 -15.55 -4.05 -15.67
CA SER A 24 -16.78 -3.62 -15.01
C SER A 24 -17.06 -4.45 -13.74
N LEU A 25 -16.89 -5.77 -13.81
CA LEU A 25 -17.05 -6.65 -12.66
C LEU A 25 -16.00 -6.38 -11.57
N ALA A 26 -14.74 -6.21 -11.95
CA ALA A 26 -13.66 -5.92 -10.99
C ALA A 26 -13.88 -4.58 -10.27
N GLU A 27 -14.35 -3.56 -10.99
CA GLU A 27 -14.72 -2.25 -10.44
C GLU A 27 -15.89 -2.36 -9.45
N GLU A 28 -16.90 -3.17 -9.75
CA GLU A 28 -18.02 -3.43 -8.84
C GLU A 28 -17.53 -4.09 -7.53
N VAL A 29 -16.67 -5.10 -7.63
CA VAL A 29 -16.09 -5.78 -6.46
C VAL A 29 -15.31 -4.79 -5.58
N VAL A 30 -14.49 -3.94 -6.20
CA VAL A 30 -13.73 -2.89 -5.48
C VAL A 30 -14.68 -1.87 -4.86
N SER A 31 -15.76 -1.50 -5.54
CA SER A 31 -16.79 -0.59 -5.04
C SER A 31 -17.47 -1.14 -3.78
N ILE A 32 -17.81 -2.44 -3.77
CA ILE A 32 -18.35 -3.13 -2.59
C ILE A 32 -17.34 -3.09 -1.44
N ALA A 33 -16.08 -3.44 -1.70
CA ALA A 33 -15.04 -3.45 -0.67
C ALA A 33 -14.84 -2.05 -0.03
N ARG A 34 -14.83 -0.99 -0.85
CA ARG A 34 -14.71 0.40 -0.37
C ARG A 34 -15.95 0.87 0.40
N SER A 35 -17.13 0.36 0.06
CA SER A 35 -18.38 0.68 0.77
C SER A 35 -18.39 0.06 2.18
N GLU A 36 -17.89 -1.16 2.33
CA GLU A 36 -17.79 -1.85 3.62
C GLU A 36 -16.64 -1.33 4.50
N LEU A 37 -15.54 -0.93 3.84
CA LEU A 37 -14.33 -0.40 4.45
C LEU A 37 -13.98 0.99 3.90
N PRO A 38 -14.68 2.05 4.34
CA PRO A 38 -14.30 3.41 3.96
C PRO A 38 -12.85 3.69 4.31
N GLY A 39 -12.12 4.30 3.36
CA GLY A 39 -10.68 4.57 3.47
C GLY A 39 -9.78 3.45 2.96
N LEU A 40 -10.32 2.33 2.49
CA LEU A 40 -9.54 1.27 1.84
C LEU A 40 -8.98 1.73 0.49
N ASP A 41 -7.66 1.69 0.35
CA ASP A 41 -6.97 1.83 -0.93
C ASP A 41 -7.01 0.49 -1.69
N ALA A 42 -8.12 0.25 -2.37
CA ALA A 42 -8.31 -0.92 -3.21
C ALA A 42 -7.93 -0.62 -4.67
N ARG A 43 -7.14 -1.51 -5.29
CA ARG A 43 -6.60 -1.40 -6.65
C ARG A 43 -6.88 -2.68 -7.43
N ILE A 44 -6.95 -2.59 -8.75
CA ILE A 44 -7.16 -3.73 -9.65
C ILE A 44 -5.84 -4.00 -10.38
N GLY A 45 -5.44 -5.27 -10.45
CA GLY A 45 -4.30 -5.72 -11.24
C GLY A 45 -4.67 -6.96 -12.04
N TYR A 46 -4.47 -6.94 -13.36
CA TYR A 46 -4.79 -8.05 -14.23
C TYR A 46 -3.59 -9.00 -14.34
N VAL A 47 -3.84 -10.29 -14.17
CA VAL A 47 -2.79 -11.33 -14.15
C VAL A 47 -2.18 -11.53 -15.53
N ASP A 48 -3.00 -11.52 -16.58
CA ASP A 48 -2.58 -11.80 -17.95
C ASP A 48 -2.28 -10.52 -18.76
N ALA A 49 -2.26 -9.36 -18.11
CA ALA A 49 -1.88 -8.10 -18.73
C ALA A 49 -0.36 -7.87 -18.61
N GLU A 50 0.21 -7.27 -19.65
CA GLU A 50 1.63 -6.91 -19.70
C GLU A 50 1.81 -5.38 -19.81
N GLY A 51 2.87 -4.87 -19.19
CA GLY A 51 3.26 -3.47 -19.27
C GLY A 51 2.36 -2.50 -18.49
N GLU A 52 2.54 -1.22 -18.78
CA GLU A 52 1.87 -0.11 -18.11
C GLU A 52 0.65 0.35 -18.93
N SER A 53 -0.44 -0.41 -18.86
CA SER A 53 -1.75 0.00 -19.39
C SER A 53 -2.53 0.78 -18.34
N GLU A 54 -3.13 1.91 -18.72
CA GLU A 54 -4.01 2.69 -17.82
C GLU A 54 -5.37 2.01 -17.62
N ASP A 55 -5.92 1.41 -18.68
CA ASP A 55 -7.22 0.73 -18.64
C ASP A 55 -7.15 -0.65 -17.99
N PHE A 56 -6.05 -1.38 -18.23
CA PHE A 56 -5.84 -2.75 -17.79
C PHE A 56 -4.47 -2.92 -17.12
N PRO A 57 -4.24 -2.27 -15.96
CA PRO A 57 -2.94 -2.30 -15.30
C PRO A 57 -2.52 -3.72 -14.94
N ALA A 58 -1.29 -4.10 -15.29
CA ALA A 58 -0.72 -5.39 -14.93
C ALA A 58 -0.61 -5.55 -13.41
N LEU A 59 -0.83 -6.76 -12.92
CA LEU A 59 -0.72 -7.08 -11.49
C LEU A 59 0.66 -6.73 -10.93
N GLU A 60 1.72 -7.04 -11.67
CA GLU A 60 3.10 -6.75 -11.27
C GLU A 60 3.35 -5.24 -11.09
N ALA A 61 2.83 -4.41 -12.00
CA ALA A 61 2.95 -2.96 -11.90
C ALA A 61 2.26 -2.42 -10.64
N GLN A 62 1.08 -2.94 -10.30
CA GLN A 62 0.36 -2.54 -9.08
C GLN A 62 1.09 -2.97 -7.79
N LEU A 63 1.65 -4.18 -7.77
CA LEU A 63 2.41 -4.67 -6.63
C LEU A 63 3.73 -3.90 -6.45
N THR A 64 4.43 -3.61 -7.55
CA THR A 64 5.65 -2.79 -7.54
C THR A 64 5.37 -1.41 -6.97
N ARG A 65 4.29 -0.76 -7.43
CA ARG A 65 3.86 0.53 -6.89
C ARG A 65 3.51 0.45 -5.41
N ALA A 66 2.79 -0.59 -4.98
CA ALA A 66 2.47 -0.79 -3.56
C ALA A 66 3.72 -0.96 -2.69
N ALA A 67 4.74 -1.67 -3.19
CA ALA A 67 6.02 -1.83 -2.50
C ALA A 67 6.78 -0.50 -2.38
N GLN A 68 6.85 0.29 -3.46
CA GLN A 68 7.47 1.61 -3.43
C GLN A 68 6.79 2.55 -2.41
N GLU A 69 5.46 2.61 -2.41
CA GLU A 69 4.70 3.44 -1.47
C GLU A 69 4.85 2.97 -0.03
N ARG A 70 5.01 1.66 0.21
CA ARG A 70 5.37 1.12 1.53
C ARG A 70 6.73 1.66 1.99
N GLY A 71 7.75 1.62 1.12
CA GLY A 71 9.08 2.16 1.41
C GLY A 71 9.05 3.66 1.73
N GLU A 72 8.31 4.43 0.95
CA GLU A 72 8.13 5.88 1.18
C GLU A 72 7.41 6.18 2.51
N ARG A 73 6.38 5.40 2.86
CA ARG A 73 5.69 5.55 4.16
C ARG A 73 6.63 5.24 5.31
N ALA A 74 7.44 4.19 5.20
CA ALA A 74 8.42 3.83 6.22
C ALA A 74 9.48 4.94 6.40
N ARG A 75 9.99 5.49 5.29
CA ARG A 75 10.94 6.62 5.31
C ARG A 75 10.35 7.86 5.98
N ARG A 76 9.14 8.27 5.59
CA ARG A 76 8.45 9.43 6.20
C ARG A 76 8.19 9.23 7.69
N ALA A 77 7.79 8.03 8.11
CA ALA A 77 7.58 7.71 9.52
C ALA A 77 8.89 7.80 10.31
N ALA A 78 10.00 7.30 9.77
CA ALA A 78 11.32 7.39 10.40
C ALA A 78 11.83 8.84 10.51
N GLU A 79 11.62 9.65 9.47
CA GLU A 79 11.97 11.08 9.46
C GLU A 79 11.16 11.86 10.51
N ALA A 80 9.85 11.61 10.59
CA ALA A 80 8.98 12.23 11.60
C ALA A 80 9.42 11.85 13.03
N ALA A 81 9.67 10.56 13.29
CA ALA A 81 10.14 10.10 14.59
C ALA A 81 11.49 10.71 14.98
N LYS A 82 12.41 10.86 14.02
CA LYS A 82 13.69 11.53 14.25
C LYS A 82 13.50 13.00 14.61
N ALA A 83 12.67 13.73 13.87
CA ALA A 83 12.38 15.13 14.14
C ALA A 83 11.73 15.33 15.52
N GLU A 84 10.82 14.44 15.91
CA GLU A 84 10.19 14.46 17.24
C GLU A 84 11.21 14.22 18.36
N ALA A 85 12.11 13.24 18.18
CA ALA A 85 13.16 12.93 19.15
C ALA A 85 14.17 14.08 19.32
N GLU A 86 14.55 14.73 18.22
CA GLU A 86 15.42 15.92 18.23
C GLU A 86 14.73 17.12 18.91
N ALA A 87 13.41 17.26 18.75
CA ALA A 87 12.64 18.32 19.39
C ALA A 87 12.39 18.10 20.90
N HIS A 88 12.29 16.85 21.36
CA HIS A 88 11.89 16.51 22.74
C HIS A 88 13.04 16.02 23.64
N GLY A 89 14.30 16.11 23.21
CA GLY A 89 15.45 15.92 24.09
C GLY A 89 15.61 14.51 24.70
N GLY A 90 15.06 13.48 24.06
CA GLY A 90 15.39 12.07 24.29
C GLY A 90 14.87 11.43 25.59
N GLU A 91 13.67 10.87 25.57
CA GLU A 91 13.33 9.70 26.40
C GLU A 91 13.44 8.45 25.51
N GLY A 92 14.61 7.82 25.57
CA GLY A 92 15.17 6.96 24.52
C GLY A 92 14.55 5.57 24.31
N GLU A 93 13.53 5.19 25.08
CA GLU A 93 12.99 3.82 25.01
C GLU A 93 11.87 3.69 23.96
N ALA A 94 10.92 4.62 23.93
CA ALA A 94 9.83 4.62 22.94
C ALA A 94 10.32 4.95 21.51
N VAL A 95 11.33 5.83 21.40
CA VAL A 95 11.94 6.21 20.12
C VAL A 95 12.75 5.05 19.54
N ALA A 96 13.43 4.27 20.39
CA ALA A 96 14.19 3.10 19.95
C ALA A 96 13.27 1.98 19.44
N GLU A 97 12.11 1.78 20.07
CA GLU A 97 11.12 0.79 19.64
C GLU A 97 10.47 1.17 18.30
N ALA A 98 10.09 2.44 18.13
CA ALA A 98 9.56 2.95 16.86
C ALA A 98 10.59 2.89 15.72
N ALA A 99 11.86 3.23 16.01
CA ALA A 99 12.96 3.13 15.06
C ALA A 99 13.29 1.67 14.71
N ALA A 100 13.23 0.75 15.67
CA ALA A 100 13.45 -0.67 15.42
C ALA A 100 12.34 -1.28 14.56
N ALA A 101 11.07 -0.91 14.80
CA ALA A 101 9.95 -1.34 13.97
C ALA A 101 10.03 -0.80 12.54
N ALA A 102 10.42 0.47 12.37
CA ALA A 102 10.64 1.07 11.05
C ALA A 102 11.83 0.41 10.32
N LYS A 103 12.91 0.10 11.04
CA LYS A 103 14.10 -0.55 10.47
C LYS A 103 13.81 -2.00 10.07
N ALA A 104 12.99 -2.73 10.83
CA ALA A 104 12.54 -4.07 10.47
C ALA A 104 11.62 -4.07 9.25
N ALA A 105 10.77 -3.03 9.09
CA ALA A 105 9.91 -2.88 7.92
C ALA A 105 10.68 -2.59 6.63
N VAL A 106 11.84 -1.91 6.74
CA VAL A 106 12.78 -1.61 5.64
C VAL A 106 13.69 -2.80 5.32
N ALA A 107 14.16 -3.54 6.32
CA ALA A 107 15.07 -4.69 6.11
C ALA A 107 14.39 -5.94 5.53
N ALA A 108 13.05 -5.96 5.46
CA ALA A 108 12.29 -7.04 4.83
C ALA A 108 12.06 -6.82 3.31
N ASP A 109 12.56 -5.70 2.77
CA ASP A 109 12.49 -5.30 1.35
C ASP A 109 13.84 -5.48 0.61
N ASP A 110 14.91 -5.92 1.31
CA ASP A 110 16.23 -6.33 0.79
C ASP A 110 16.33 -7.87 0.74
#